data_AF-E4T4M2-F1
#
_entry.id   AF-E4T4M2-F1
#
_cell.length_a   1.000
_cell.length_b   1.000
_cell.length_c   1.000
_cell.angle_alpha   90.00
_cell.angle_beta   90.00
_cell.angle_gamma   90.00
#
_symmetry.space_group_name_H-M   'P 1'
#
loop_
_entity.id
_entity.type
_entity.pdbx_description
1 polymer ?
#
loop_
_entity_poly.entity_id
_entity_poly.type
_entity_poly.pdbx_seq_one_letter_code
_entity_poly.pdbx_strand_id
1 'polypeptide(L)'
;MKKYLKLALASVFFFSMTAMAQGPQGGFGGGMRQQPPKERAEAMAKDLSLTDAEKAKVQEVFEKNDEKMTKFRTEVSRDSPDFREKFQALRDAQNADLIAVIGKEKFETYQKLQAERRQRMMNNN
;
A
#
# COMPACT_ATOMS: atom_id res chain seq x y z
N MET A 1 29.26 61.17 -25.73
CA MET A 1 28.08 62.07 -25.78
C MET A 1 27.31 61.82 -27.06
N LYS A 2 25.97 61.95 -26.97
CA LYS A 2 24.92 61.83 -28.00
C LYS A 2 24.41 60.38 -28.20
N LYS A 3 23.33 59.90 -27.56
CA LYS A 3 21.91 60.34 -27.40
C LYS A 3 20.98 59.62 -28.40
N TYR A 4 20.26 58.63 -27.84
CA TYR A 4 18.98 58.04 -28.27
C TYR A 4 19.02 57.22 -29.58
N LEU A 5 18.24 56.17 -29.81
CA LEU A 5 16.79 56.13 -29.64
C LEU A 5 16.27 54.74 -30.08
N LYS A 6 15.48 54.07 -29.23
CA LYS A 6 14.48 53.00 -29.56
C LYS A 6 15.08 51.67 -30.11
N LEU A 7 14.66 50.49 -29.65
CA LEU A 7 13.30 49.98 -29.64
C LEU A 7 13.22 48.84 -28.60
N ALA A 8 12.26 48.92 -27.69
CA ALA A 8 11.85 47.78 -26.89
C ALA A 8 11.19 46.75 -27.81
N LEU A 9 11.73 45.53 -27.85
CA LEU A 9 11.00 44.37 -28.35
C LEU A 9 11.11 43.29 -27.30
N ALA A 10 10.02 43.10 -26.58
CA ALA A 10 9.85 42.04 -25.61
C ALA A 10 9.88 40.69 -26.33
N SER A 11 10.82 39.83 -25.97
CA SER A 11 10.76 38.41 -26.26
C SER A 11 11.25 37.67 -25.03
N VAL A 12 10.37 37.62 -24.03
CA VAL A 12 10.48 36.71 -22.90
C VAL A 12 10.31 35.30 -23.46
N PHE A 13 11.43 34.63 -23.71
CA PHE A 13 11.45 33.22 -24.05
C PHE A 13 11.37 32.41 -22.75
N PHE A 14 10.16 32.25 -22.21
CA PHE A 14 9.91 31.18 -21.24
C PHE A 14 9.75 29.88 -22.02
N PHE A 15 10.85 29.16 -22.23
CA PHE A 15 10.76 27.73 -22.52
C PHE A 15 10.23 27.03 -21.27
N SER A 16 8.92 26.84 -21.22
CA SER A 16 8.32 25.85 -20.35
C SER A 16 8.79 24.47 -20.84
N MET A 17 9.90 23.98 -20.29
CA MET A 17 10.11 22.54 -20.20
C MET A 17 8.97 22.00 -19.34
N THR A 18 7.86 21.63 -19.96
CA THR A 18 6.97 20.65 -19.38
C THR A 18 7.80 19.38 -19.30
N ALA A 19 8.40 19.17 -18.13
CA ALA A 19 8.91 17.89 -17.72
C ALA A 19 7.77 16.91 -17.93
N MET A 20 7.85 16.11 -18.99
CA MET A 20 7.01 14.94 -19.16
C MET A 20 7.46 13.95 -18.08
N ALA A 21 6.98 14.15 -16.86
CA ALA A 21 6.92 13.12 -15.83
C ALA A 21 5.81 12.14 -16.22
N GLN A 22 5.92 11.56 -17.42
CA GLN A 22 5.21 10.36 -17.80
C GLN A 22 6.03 9.17 -17.28
N GLY A 23 6.11 9.06 -15.96
CA GLY A 23 6.35 7.74 -15.35
C GLY A 23 5.10 6.89 -15.61
N PRO A 24 5.22 5.59 -15.92
CA PRO A 24 4.10 4.77 -16.32
C PRO A 24 2.95 4.85 -15.31
N GLN A 25 1.92 5.58 -15.73
CA GLN A 25 0.61 5.68 -15.13
C GLN A 25 -0.07 4.33 -15.35
N GLY A 26 0.04 3.43 -14.36
CA GLY A 26 -0.55 2.09 -14.42
C GLY A 26 -0.03 1.05 -13.43
N GLY A 27 1.04 1.35 -12.69
CA GLY A 27 1.54 0.48 -11.61
C GLY A 27 0.76 0.66 -10.30
N PHE A 28 0.62 -0.41 -9.50
CA PHE A 28 0.22 -0.30 -8.09
C PHE A 28 1.19 0.68 -7.38
N GLY A 29 0.82 1.96 -7.29
CA GLY A 29 1.81 3.00 -7.01
C GLY A 29 1.25 4.37 -6.67
N GLY A 30 0.08 4.44 -6.03
CA GLY A 30 -0.24 5.56 -5.15
C GLY A 30 0.27 5.18 -3.76
N GLY A 31 1.30 5.87 -3.27
CA GLY A 31 2.03 5.53 -2.04
C GLY A 31 1.21 5.62 -0.74
N MET A 32 0.19 4.77 -0.58
CA MET A 32 -0.27 4.40 0.74
C MET A 32 0.87 3.62 1.39
N ARG A 33 1.67 4.34 2.20
CA ARG A 33 2.61 3.70 3.12
C ARG A 33 1.83 2.64 3.87
N GLN A 34 2.23 1.38 3.70
CA GLN A 34 1.69 0.31 4.52
C GLN A 34 1.95 0.71 5.98
N GLN A 35 0.91 0.68 6.81
CA GLN A 35 1.06 0.92 8.23
C GLN A 35 2.11 -0.05 8.80
N PRO A 36 3.00 0.42 9.69
CA PRO A 36 3.98 -0.43 10.36
C PRO A 36 3.32 -1.69 10.98
N PRO A 37 4.01 -2.85 11.02
CA PRO A 37 3.49 -4.06 11.65
C PRO A 37 2.95 -3.85 13.06
N LYS A 38 3.68 -3.09 13.88
CA LYS A 38 3.29 -2.75 15.25
C LYS A 38 1.95 -2.02 15.32
N GLU A 39 1.76 -0.97 14.52
CA GLU A 39 0.51 -0.19 14.51
C GLU A 39 -0.67 -1.03 14.04
N ARG A 40 -0.46 -1.91 13.03
CA ARG A 40 -1.50 -2.84 12.57
C ARG A 40 -1.87 -3.86 13.66
N ALA A 41 -0.88 -4.39 14.38
CA ALA A 41 -1.11 -5.33 15.48
C ALA A 41 -1.85 -4.65 16.64
N GLU A 42 -1.51 -3.41 16.97
CA GLU A 42 -2.23 -2.61 17.97
C GLU A 42 -3.68 -2.33 17.57
N ALA A 43 -3.94 -1.99 16.31
CA ALA A 43 -5.29 -1.80 15.80
C ALA A 43 -6.10 -3.10 15.87
N MET A 44 -5.53 -4.23 15.43
CA MET A 44 -6.18 -5.53 15.51
C MET A 44 -6.44 -5.95 16.96
N ALA A 45 -5.50 -5.66 17.88
CA ALA A 45 -5.68 -5.94 19.29
C ALA A 45 -6.86 -5.19 19.89
N LYS A 46 -7.09 -3.93 19.49
CA LYS A 46 -8.26 -3.15 19.88
C LYS A 46 -9.55 -3.70 19.27
N ASP A 47 -9.52 -4.01 17.97
CA ASP A 47 -10.69 -4.51 17.24
C ASP A 47 -11.20 -5.86 17.76
N LEU A 48 -10.27 -6.75 18.16
CA LEU A 48 -10.57 -8.14 18.54
C LEU A 48 -10.36 -8.42 20.03
N SER A 49 -10.04 -7.40 20.82
CA SER A 49 -9.70 -7.53 22.25
C SER A 49 -8.63 -8.60 22.49
N LEU A 50 -7.53 -8.53 21.72
CA LEU A 50 -6.42 -9.48 21.86
C LEU A 50 -5.64 -9.23 23.16
N THR A 51 -5.15 -10.31 23.75
CA THR A 51 -4.17 -10.24 24.86
C THR A 51 -2.84 -9.68 24.37
N ASP A 52 -1.99 -9.20 25.28
CA ASP A 52 -0.66 -8.72 24.93
C ASP A 52 0.22 -9.79 24.27
N ALA A 53 0.07 -11.04 24.69
CA ALA A 53 0.77 -12.18 24.10
C ALA A 53 0.30 -12.47 22.67
N GLU A 54 -1.02 -12.43 22.41
CA GLU A 54 -1.57 -12.57 21.06
C GLU A 54 -1.14 -11.40 20.16
N LYS A 55 -1.17 -10.17 20.68
CA LYS A 55 -0.73 -8.96 19.97
C LYS A 55 0.73 -9.06 19.54
N ALA A 56 1.63 -9.51 20.42
CA ALA A 56 3.04 -9.69 20.09
C ALA A 56 3.22 -10.70 18.95
N LYS A 57 2.54 -11.85 19.01
CA LYS A 57 2.57 -12.86 17.94
C LYS A 57 1.97 -12.36 16.62
N VAL A 58 0.91 -11.55 16.69
CA VAL A 58 0.33 -10.90 15.49
C VAL A 58 1.33 -9.95 14.85
N GLN A 59 2.07 -9.17 15.64
CA GLN A 59 3.12 -8.30 15.12
C GLN A 59 4.19 -9.11 14.36
N GLU A 60 4.70 -10.20 14.95
CA GLU A 60 5.67 -11.09 14.30
C GLU A 60 5.12 -11.68 12.99
N VAL A 61 3.85 -12.10 12.98
CA VAL A 61 3.18 -12.58 11.76
C VAL A 61 3.13 -11.49 10.69
N PHE A 62 2.86 -10.24 11.07
CA PHE A 62 2.83 -9.12 10.13
C PHE A 62 4.21 -8.75 9.59
N GLU A 63 5.26 -8.80 10.41
CA GLU A 63 6.64 -8.61 9.95
C GLU A 63 7.03 -9.68 8.92
N LYS A 64 6.80 -10.96 9.24
CA LYS A 64 7.02 -12.09 8.32
C LYS A 64 6.21 -11.94 7.02
N ASN A 65 4.96 -11.52 7.12
CA ASN A 65 4.08 -11.37 5.96
C ASN A 65 4.49 -10.21 5.05
N ASP A 66 5.01 -9.12 5.61
CA ASP A 66 5.54 -7.99 4.86
C ASP A 66 6.81 -8.37 4.09
N GLU A 67 7.70 -9.17 4.68
CA GLU A 67 8.87 -9.71 4.00
C GLU A 67 8.46 -10.61 2.82
N LYS A 68 7.51 -11.54 3.03
CA LYS A 68 6.97 -12.39 1.96
C LYS A 68 6.36 -11.56 0.84
N MET A 69 5.61 -10.51 1.17
CA MET A 69 5.02 -9.62 0.18
C MET A 69 6.07 -8.81 -0.59
N THR A 70 7.14 -8.39 0.09
CA THR A 70 8.27 -7.70 -0.55
C THR A 70 8.96 -8.62 -1.56
N LYS A 71 9.28 -9.86 -1.16
CA LYS A 71 9.85 -10.88 -2.05
C LYS A 71 8.91 -11.20 -3.22
N PHE A 72 7.62 -11.35 -2.95
CA PHE A 72 6.62 -11.60 -4.00
C PHE A 72 6.60 -10.49 -5.04
N ARG A 73 6.64 -9.22 -4.61
CA ARG A 73 6.67 -8.06 -5.53
C ARG A 73 7.96 -7.98 -6.36
N THR A 74 9.08 -8.48 -5.84
CA THR A 74 10.35 -8.50 -6.58
C THR A 74 10.48 -9.69 -7.52
N GLU A 75 9.90 -10.85 -7.16
CA GLU A 75 10.07 -12.11 -7.88
C GLU A 75 8.95 -12.41 -8.89
N VAL A 76 7.74 -11.89 -8.66
CA VAL A 76 6.56 -12.20 -9.49
C VAL A 76 6.07 -10.94 -10.19
N SER A 77 6.23 -10.91 -11.51
CA SER A 77 5.68 -9.84 -12.34
C SER A 77 4.16 -9.87 -12.34
N ARG A 78 3.53 -8.68 -12.32
CA ARG A 78 2.08 -8.50 -12.41
C ARG A 78 1.48 -9.01 -13.73
N ASP A 79 2.27 -8.94 -14.80
CA ASP A 79 1.84 -9.37 -16.13
C ASP A 79 1.99 -10.88 -16.33
N SER A 80 2.54 -11.60 -15.34
CA SER A 80 2.61 -13.05 -15.36
C SER A 80 1.20 -13.66 -15.38
N PRO A 81 0.94 -14.67 -16.23
CA PRO A 81 -0.34 -15.39 -16.20
C PRO A 81 -0.60 -16.05 -14.83
N ASP A 82 0.46 -16.42 -14.12
CA ASP A 82 0.38 -17.07 -12.80
C ASP A 82 0.21 -16.08 -11.65
N PHE A 83 0.27 -14.76 -11.91
CA PHE A 83 0.28 -13.75 -10.86
C PHE A 83 -0.92 -13.89 -9.91
N ARG A 84 -2.11 -14.13 -10.47
CA ARG A 84 -3.35 -14.26 -9.69
C ARG A 84 -3.29 -15.45 -8.75
N GLU A 85 -2.87 -16.60 -9.25
CA GLU A 85 -2.77 -17.83 -8.48
C GLU A 85 -1.72 -17.70 -7.37
N LYS A 86 -0.50 -17.23 -7.70
CA LYS A 86 0.57 -17.06 -6.72
C LYS A 86 0.21 -16.01 -5.67
N PHE A 87 -0.49 -14.95 -6.04
CA PHE A 87 -0.97 -13.95 -5.10
C PHE A 87 -2.05 -14.51 -4.17
N GLN A 88 -2.97 -15.32 -4.69
CA GLN A 88 -3.96 -16.01 -3.87
C GLN A 88 -3.29 -16.96 -2.88
N ALA A 89 -2.34 -17.78 -3.34
CA ALA A 89 -1.58 -18.68 -2.47
C ALA A 89 -0.83 -17.92 -1.36
N LEU A 90 -0.22 -16.76 -1.70
CA LEU A 90 0.40 -15.88 -0.71
C LEU A 90 -0.62 -15.40 0.32
N ARG A 91 -1.80 -14.94 -0.11
CA ARG A 91 -2.86 -14.48 0.79
C ARG A 91 -3.36 -15.59 1.71
N ASP A 92 -3.57 -16.78 1.18
CA ASP A 92 -4.03 -17.93 1.96
C ASP A 92 -2.99 -18.33 3.01
N ALA A 93 -1.71 -18.32 2.66
CA ALA A 93 -0.63 -18.55 3.61
C ALA A 93 -0.58 -17.47 4.71
N GLN A 94 -0.77 -16.20 4.37
CA GLN A 94 -0.84 -15.10 5.36
C GLN A 94 -2.05 -15.26 6.31
N ASN A 95 -3.19 -15.68 5.76
CA ASN A 95 -4.40 -15.94 6.54
C ASN A 95 -4.19 -17.13 7.49
N ALA A 96 -3.56 -18.21 7.03
CA ALA A 96 -3.23 -19.36 7.87
C ALA A 96 -2.27 -19.00 9.02
N ASP A 97 -1.22 -18.22 8.73
CA ASP A 97 -0.30 -17.71 9.76
C ASP A 97 -1.06 -16.91 10.85
N LEU A 98 -2.05 -16.10 10.45
CA LEU A 98 -2.85 -15.31 11.38
C LEU A 98 -3.85 -16.18 12.18
N ILE A 99 -4.58 -17.10 11.52
CA ILE A 99 -5.51 -18.04 12.18
C ILE A 99 -4.78 -18.85 13.27
N ALA A 100 -3.55 -19.28 13.02
CA ALA A 100 -2.75 -20.02 13.99
C ALA A 100 -2.47 -19.23 15.28
N VAL A 101 -2.49 -17.89 15.21
CA VAL A 101 -2.21 -17.01 16.36
C VAL A 101 -3.48 -16.59 17.09
N ILE A 102 -4.49 -16.11 16.37
CA ILE A 102 -5.70 -15.52 16.98
C ILE A 102 -6.90 -16.47 17.00
N GLY A 103 -6.79 -17.63 16.35
CA GLY A 103 -7.88 -18.58 16.18
C GLY A 103 -8.87 -18.19 15.08
N LYS A 104 -9.69 -19.16 14.67
CA LYS A 104 -10.63 -19.01 13.56
C LYS A 104 -11.73 -17.98 13.84
N GLU A 105 -12.29 -17.97 15.05
CA GLU A 105 -13.40 -17.08 15.42
C GLU A 105 -13.00 -15.59 15.35
N LYS A 106 -11.88 -15.23 16.00
CA LYS A 106 -11.36 -13.85 15.95
C LYS A 106 -10.97 -13.45 14.54
N PHE A 107 -10.43 -14.38 13.75
CA PHE A 107 -10.09 -14.14 12.35
C PHE A 107 -11.31 -13.86 11.47
N GLU A 108 -12.42 -14.58 11.65
CA GLU A 108 -13.68 -14.30 10.94
C GLU A 108 -14.24 -12.91 11.29
N THR A 109 -14.20 -12.53 12.57
CA THR A 109 -14.57 -11.18 13.01
C THR A 109 -13.68 -10.12 12.36
N TYR A 110 -12.38 -10.33 12.33
CA TYR A 110 -11.44 -9.45 11.64
C TYR A 110 -11.77 -9.28 10.15
N GLN A 111 -12.06 -10.38 9.45
CA GLN A 111 -12.43 -10.32 8.04
C GLN A 111 -13.69 -9.49 7.79
N LYS A 112 -14.71 -9.64 8.64
CA LYS A 112 -15.94 -8.84 8.57
C LYS A 112 -15.65 -7.35 8.75
N LEU A 113 -14.89 -6.98 9.79
CA LEU A 113 -14.48 -5.60 10.04
C LEU A 113 -13.72 -5.00 8.86
N GLN A 114 -12.81 -5.77 8.26
CA GLN A 114 -12.07 -5.33 7.08
C GLN A 114 -12.96 -5.19 5.85
N ALA A 115 -13.95 -6.07 5.66
CA ALA A 115 -14.92 -5.96 4.57
C ALA A 115 -15.80 -4.71 4.73
N GLU A 116 -16.30 -4.45 5.94
CA GLU A 116 -17.07 -3.23 6.24
C GLU A 116 -16.25 -1.96 6.00
N ARG A 117 -15.00 -1.93 6.47
CA ARG A 117 -14.09 -0.80 6.23
C ARG A 117 -13.89 -0.54 4.74
N ARG A 118 -13.67 -1.61 3.95
CA ARG A 118 -13.55 -1.50 2.48
C ARG A 118 -14.84 -0.96 1.87
N GLN A 119 -15.99 -1.46 2.27
CA GLN A 119 -17.28 -0.99 1.75
C GLN A 119 -17.54 0.48 2.09
N ARG A 120 -17.22 0.92 3.31
CA ARG A 120 -17.33 2.34 3.71
C ARG A 120 -16.42 3.23 2.87
N MET A 121 -15.20 2.80 2.58
CA MET A 121 -14.30 3.55 1.70
C MET A 121 -14.83 3.64 0.27
N MET A 122 -15.40 2.54 -0.26
CA MET A 122 -16.00 2.52 -1.60
C MET A 122 -17.24 3.41 -1.72
N ASN A 123 -18.08 3.46 -0.68
CA ASN A 123 -19.30 4.28 -0.69
C ASN A 123 -19.04 5.78 -0.48
N ASN A 124 -17.88 6.14 0.07
CA ASN A 124 -17.50 7.52 0.33
C ASN A 124 -16.69 8.15 -0.82
N ASN A 125 -16.57 7.46 -1.96
CA ASN A 125 -15.74 7.83 -3.10
C ASN A 125 -16.55 7.85 -4.40
#